data_AF-J9B579-F1
#
_entry.id   AF-J9B579-F1
#
_cell.length_a   1.000
_cell.length_b   1.000
_cell.length_c   1.000
_cell.angle_alpha   90.00
_cell.angle_beta   90.00
_cell.angle_gamma   90.00
#
_symmetry.space_group_name_H-M   'P 1'
#
loop_
_entity.id
_entity.type
_entity.pdbx_description
1 polymer ?
#
loop_
_entity_poly.entity_id
_entity_poly.type
_entity_poly.pdbx_seq_one_letter_code
_entity_poly.pdbx_strand_id
1 'polypeptide(L)' 'MNKKILWVALILSLLNVIPFDWYLGTTSTMVVFIDMIIKFSLYFIGILLALYLIQYLHCKINAEKKDG' A
#
# COMPACT_ATOMS: atom_id res chain seq x y z
N MET A 1 14.51 -1.43 -5.90
CA MET A 1 13.48 -1.05 -4.91
C MET A 1 14.03 -1.31 -3.51
N ASN A 2 14.09 -0.29 -2.65
CA ASN A 2 14.69 -0.42 -1.33
C ASN A 2 13.79 -1.31 -0.45
N LYS A 3 14.34 -2.34 0.23
CA LYS A 3 13.55 -3.25 1.10
C LYS A 3 12.71 -2.48 2.13
N LYS A 4 13.21 -1.33 2.59
CA LYS A 4 12.51 -0.40 3.49
C LYS A 4 11.16 0.08 2.93
N ILE A 5 11.06 0.34 1.62
CA ILE A 5 9.85 0.83 0.97
C ILE A 5 8.76 -0.24 0.94
N LEU A 6 9.18 -1.51 0.78
CA LEU A 6 8.27 -2.65 0.81
C LEU A 6 7.71 -2.87 2.22
N TRP A 7 8.57 -2.75 3.25
CA TRP A 7 8.13 -2.77 4.66
C TRP A 7 7.20 -1.62 5.02
N VAL A 8 7.47 -0.40 4.55
CA VAL A 8 6.59 0.76 4.77
C VAL A 8 5.22 0.55 4.12
N ALA A 9 5.18 0.06 2.87
CA ALA A 9 3.92 -0.24 2.19
C ALA A 9 3.10 -1.31 2.93
N LEU A 10 3.79 -2.31 3.47
CA LEU A 10 3.18 -3.41 4.22
C LEU A 10 2.57 -2.92 5.54
N ILE A 11 3.30 -2.09 6.30
CA ILE A 11 2.81 -1.50 7.55
C ILE A 11 1.63 -0.54 7.29
N LEU A 12 1.72 0.33 6.28
CA LEU A 12 0.62 1.25 5.94
C LEU A 12 -0.65 0.50 5.53
N SER A 13 -0.51 -0.57 4.76
CA SER A 13 -1.66 -1.37 4.31
C SER A 13 -2.31 -2.10 5.48
N LEU A 14 -1.52 -2.66 6.40
CA LEU A 14 -2.03 -3.30 7.61
C LEU A 14 -2.76 -2.29 8.51
N LEU A 15 -2.21 -1.08 8.69
CA LEU A 15 -2.80 -0.05 9.54
C LEU A 15 -4.18 0.41 9.05
N ASN A 16 -4.41 0.43 7.74
CA ASN A 16 -5.71 0.82 7.16
C ASN A 16 -6.78 -0.25 7.25
N VAL A 17 -6.40 -1.53 7.29
CA VAL A 17 -7.36 -2.66 7.22
C VAL A 17 -7.87 -3.07 8.61
N ILE A 18 -7.03 -2.99 9.64
CA ILE A 18 -7.38 -3.34 11.03
C ILE A 18 -8.61 -2.59 11.58
N PRO A 19 -8.75 -1.25 11.45
CA PRO A 19 -9.90 -0.55 12.02
C PRO A 19 -11.21 -0.79 11.26
N PHE A 20 -11.16 -1.30 10.03
CA PHE A 20 -12.34 -1.50 9.18
C PHE A 20 -13.09 -2.79 9.49
N ASP A 21 -12.40 -3.81 10.02
CA ASP A 21 -12.98 -5.12 10.36
C ASP A 21 -13.87 -5.05 11.60
N TRP A 22 -13.55 -4.15 12.55
CA TRP A 22 -14.27 -4.03 13.82
C TRP A 22 -15.72 -3.51 13.67
N TYR A 23 -16.08 -2.91 12.52
CA TYR A 23 -17.38 -2.28 12.31
C TYR A 23 -18.44 -3.22 11.69
N LEU A 24 -18.04 -4.37 11.13
CA LEU A 24 -18.96 -5.28 10.42
C LEU A 24 -19.54 -6.36 11.35
N GLY A 25 -20.34 -5.93 12.32
CA GLY A 25 -20.93 -6.76 13.37
C GLY A 25 -22.01 -7.78 12.96
N THR A 26 -22.23 -8.10 11.68
CA THR A 26 -23.38 -8.96 11.28
C THR A 26 -23.18 -9.87 10.06
N THR A 27 -21.99 -9.93 9.45
CA THR A 27 -21.74 -10.76 8.24
C THR A 27 -20.95 -12.03 8.55
N SER A 28 -21.26 -13.13 7.83
CA SER A 28 -20.54 -14.41 7.92
C SER A 28 -19.03 -14.20 7.89
N THR A 29 -18.31 -14.79 8.85
CA THR A 29 -16.87 -14.63 9.05
C THR A 29 -16.07 -14.85 7.77
N MET A 30 -16.46 -15.79 6.90
CA MET A 30 -15.80 -16.02 5.62
C MET A 30 -15.87 -14.82 4.67
N VAL A 31 -17.02 -14.12 4.62
CA VAL A 31 -17.20 -12.95 3.74
C VAL A 31 -16.38 -11.78 4.25
N VAL A 32 -16.31 -11.60 5.58
CA VAL A 32 -15.47 -10.58 6.22
C VAL A 32 -13.99 -10.82 5.91
N PHE A 33 -13.52 -12.07 6.04
CA PHE A 33 -12.12 -12.41 5.70
C PHE A 33 -11.77 -12.16 4.23
N ILE A 34 -12.66 -12.52 3.29
CA ILE A 34 -12.41 -12.29 1.86
C ILE A 34 -12.41 -10.78 1.55
N ASP A 35 -13.36 -10.03 2.10
CA ASP A 35 -13.44 -8.57 1.93
C ASP A 35 -12.21 -7.87 2.54
N MET A 36 -11.75 -8.31 3.71
CA MET A 36 -10.52 -7.84 4.36
C MET A 36 -9.29 -8.08 3.48
N ILE A 37 -9.14 -9.28 2.90
CA ILE A 37 -8.01 -9.61 2.01
C ILE A 37 -8.06 -8.77 0.74
N ILE A 38 -9.24 -8.62 0.11
CA ILE A 38 -9.39 -7.83 -1.12
C ILE A 38 -9.05 -6.36 -0.86
N LYS A 39 -9.59 -5.77 0.21
CA LYS A 39 -9.28 -4.39 0.62
C LYS A 39 -7.80 -4.23 0.90
N PHE A 40 -7.20 -5.15 1.65
CA PHE A 40 -5.77 -5.15 1.92
C PHE A 40 -4.94 -5.17 0.64
N SER A 41 -5.26 -6.07 -0.29
CA SER A 41 -4.55 -6.17 -1.57
C SER A 41 -4.69 -4.90 -2.41
N LEU A 42 -5.88 -4.31 -2.48
CA LEU A 42 -6.11 -3.05 -3.21
C LEU A 42 -5.30 -1.89 -2.63
N TYR A 43 -5.34 -1.72 -1.30
CA TYR A 43 -4.56 -0.68 -0.63
C TYR A 43 -3.05 -0.91 -0.80
N PHE A 44 -2.59 -2.17 -0.67
CA PHE A 44 -1.19 -2.53 -0.83
C PHE A 44 -0.67 -2.24 -2.24
N ILE A 45 -1.43 -2.63 -3.27
CA ILE A 45 -1.08 -2.33 -4.66
C ILE A 45 -1.06 -0.82 -4.89
N GLY A 46 -2.06 -0.09 -4.40
CA GLY A 46 -2.13 1.38 -4.54
C GLY A 46 -0.94 2.10 -3.88
N ILE A 47 -0.58 1.72 -2.66
CA ILE A 47 0.57 2.27 -1.94
C ILE A 47 1.89 1.94 -2.64
N LEU A 48 2.05 0.69 -3.13
CA LEU A 48 3.22 0.31 -3.91
C LEU A 48 3.34 1.13 -5.20
N LEU A 49 2.24 1.33 -5.93
CA LEU A 49 2.20 2.13 -7.15
C LEU A 49 2.60 3.57 -6.87
N ALA A 50 2.05 4.18 -5.82
CA ALA A 50 2.40 5.54 -5.41
C ALA A 50 3.88 5.67 -5.04
N LEU A 51 4.42 4.73 -4.26
CA LEU A 51 5.83 4.72 -3.87
C LEU A 51 6.76 4.47 -5.07
N TYR A 52 6.32 3.69 -6.04
CA TYR A 52 7.06 3.47 -7.28
C TYR A 52 7.08 4.73 -8.14
N LEU A 53 5.94 5.42 -8.27
CA LEU A 53 5.81 6.71 -8.94
C LEU A 53 6.71 7.77 -8.30
N ILE A 54 6.71 7.88 -6.98
CA ILE A 54 7.57 8.82 -6.25
C ILE A 54 9.05 8.51 -6.49
N GLN A 55 9.45 7.24 -6.43
CA GLN A 55 10.84 6.83 -6.75
C GLN A 55 11.20 7.15 -8.21
N TYR A 56 10.29 6.88 -9.14
CA TYR A 56 10.50 7.15 -10.56
C TYR A 56 10.69 8.64 -10.82
N LEU A 57 9.82 9.48 -10.25
CA LEU A 57 9.94 10.95 -10.28
C LEU A 57 11.25 11.41 -9.67
N HIS A 58 11.62 10.89 -8.49
CA HIS A 58 12.88 11.24 -7.83
C HIS A 58 14.11 10.86 -8.68
N CYS A 59 14.06 9.69 -9.33
CA CYS A 59 15.14 9.24 -10.21
C CYS A 59 15.26 10.13 -11.46
N LYS A 60 14.12 10.49 -12.07
CA LYS A 60 14.06 11.40 -13.22
C LYS A 60 14.61 12.79 -12.87
N ILE A 61 14.19 13.36 -11.74
CA ILE A 61 14.66 14.68 -11.27
C ILE A 61 16.17 14.65 -10.97
N ASN A 62 16.68 13.57 -10.39
CA ASN A 62 18.12 13.44 -10.13
C ASN A 62 18.95 13.22 -11.40
N ALA A 63 18.39 12.59 -12.43
CA ALA A 63 19.03 12.47 -13.73
C ALA A 63 19.11 13.84 -14.41
N GLU A 64 18.01 14.60 -14.42
CA GLU A 64 17.98 15.97 -14.97
C GLU A 64 18.92 16.94 -14.23
N LYS A 65 19.12 16.75 -12.91
CA LYS A 65 20.07 17.55 -12.11
C LYS A 65 21.55 17.20 -12.31
N LYS A 66 21.89 16.08 -12.94
CA LYS A 66 23.29 15.66 -13.15
C LYS A 66 23.85 16.05 -14.53
N ASP A 67 22.98 16.43 -15.45
CA ASP A 67 23.33 16.87 -16.82
C ASP A 67 23.28 18.40 -17.01
N GLY A 68 23.13 19.18 -15.93
CA GLY A 68 23.18 20.65 -15.94
C GLY A 68 24.22 21.20 -14.98
#